data_AF-A0A8T4JK23-F1
#
_entry.id   AF-A0A8T4JK23-F1
#
_cell.length_a   1.000
_cell.length_b   1.000
_cell.length_c   1.000
_cell.angle_alpha   90.00
_cell.angle_beta   90.00
_cell.angle_gamma   90.00
#
_symmetry.space_group_name_H-M   'P 1'
#
loop_
_entity.id
_entity.type
_entity.pdbx_description
1 polymer ?
#
loop_
_entity_poly.entity_id
_entity_poly.type
_entity_poly.pdbx_seq_one_letter_code
_entity_poly.pdbx_strand_id
1 'polypeptide(L)'
;MTDERVSYKKIEIHKLFDKADELFKDHVTKPELKMHCIEVEVIMRELAKELGKNEEEWAIAGRLHDLDYEGLDWTNEQAKRDHGRLTAHRLKKFNFPQEILHAIQAHNEENTLIKRENTFDYCLSAADNISGLIYAYALMRGGLQDMTIKGLKKKMKDRTFAANVRRDLITDIEKADIELSKFLELAIKAMQKISEKIGFEPIN
;
A
#
# COMPACT_ATOMS: atom_id res chain seq x y z
N MET A 1 -14.73 19.43 -25.32
CA MET A 1 -13.35 18.88 -25.42
C MET A 1 -12.97 18.03 -24.19
N THR A 2 -13.92 17.40 -23.48
CA THR A 2 -13.68 16.81 -22.14
C THR A 2 -13.91 15.30 -22.05
N ASP A 3 -14.32 14.62 -23.12
CA ASP A 3 -14.63 13.18 -23.10
C ASP A 3 -13.44 12.32 -23.61
N GLU A 4 -12.91 12.66 -24.79
CA GLU A 4 -11.84 11.88 -25.43
C GLU A 4 -10.52 11.88 -24.64
N ARG A 5 -10.14 12.99 -24.01
CA ARG A 5 -8.90 13.07 -23.20
C ARG A 5 -8.99 12.27 -21.90
N VAL A 6 -10.18 12.22 -21.30
CA VAL A 6 -10.44 11.43 -20.08
C VAL A 6 -10.43 9.94 -20.44
N SER A 7 -11.07 9.57 -21.56
CA SER A 7 -11.06 8.21 -22.10
C SER A 7 -9.64 7.73 -22.43
N TYR A 8 -8.83 8.56 -23.11
CA TYR A 8 -7.46 8.23 -23.46
C TYR A 8 -6.57 8.04 -22.21
N LYS A 9 -6.65 8.95 -21.23
CA LYS A 9 -5.92 8.81 -19.96
C LYS A 9 -6.32 7.52 -19.23
N LYS A 10 -7.61 7.15 -19.25
CA LYS A 10 -8.08 5.89 -18.65
C LYS A 10 -7.51 4.66 -19.37
N ILE A 11 -7.47 4.66 -20.70
CA ILE A 11 -6.87 3.57 -21.49
C ILE A 11 -5.36 3.44 -21.19
N GLU A 12 -4.65 4.56 -21.04
CA GLU A 12 -3.23 4.53 -20.69
C GLU A 12 -2.98 3.99 -19.28
N ILE A 13 -3.77 4.41 -18.28
CA ILE A 13 -3.66 3.90 -16.92
C ILE A 13 -3.96 2.40 -16.86
N HIS A 14 -4.99 1.92 -17.57
CA HIS A 14 -5.31 0.50 -17.62
C HIS A 14 -4.15 -0.33 -18.17
N LYS A 15 -3.52 0.10 -19.27
CA LYS A 15 -2.32 -0.55 -19.82
C LYS A 15 -1.14 -0.53 -18.85
N LEU A 16 -0.99 0.55 -18.08
CA LEU A 16 0.04 0.62 -17.03
C LEU A 16 -0.28 -0.32 -15.86
N PHE A 17 -1.56 -0.54 -15.54
CA PHE A 17 -1.96 -1.53 -14.55
C PHE A 17 -1.63 -2.96 -15.00
N ASP A 18 -1.92 -3.31 -16.26
CA ASP A 18 -1.49 -4.59 -16.83
C ASP A 18 0.04 -4.75 -16.75
N LYS A 19 0.78 -3.69 -17.09
CA LYS A 19 2.24 -3.69 -16.97
C LYS A 19 2.73 -3.84 -15.53
N ALA A 20 2.03 -3.24 -14.57
CA ALA A 20 2.31 -3.39 -13.15
C ALA A 20 2.09 -4.84 -12.69
N ASP A 21 1.03 -5.50 -13.16
CA ASP A 21 0.75 -6.91 -12.87
C ASP A 21 1.84 -7.85 -13.41
N GLU A 22 2.33 -7.62 -14.63
CA GLU A 22 3.47 -8.36 -15.18
C GLU A 22 4.72 -8.20 -14.30
N LEU A 23 5.10 -6.95 -14.00
CA LEU A 23 6.30 -6.67 -13.22
C LEU A 23 6.23 -7.27 -11.82
N PHE A 24 5.07 -7.16 -11.18
CA PHE A 24 4.81 -7.74 -9.87
C PHE A 24 5.01 -9.26 -9.87
N LYS A 25 4.44 -9.96 -10.86
CA LYS A 25 4.60 -11.43 -11.00
C LYS A 25 6.05 -11.85 -11.24
N ASP A 26 6.81 -11.04 -11.98
CA ASP A 26 8.20 -11.33 -12.33
C ASP A 26 9.19 -11.11 -11.18
N HIS A 27 8.92 -10.16 -10.28
CA HIS A 27 9.90 -9.71 -9.27
C HIS A 27 9.52 -10.02 -7.82
N VAL A 28 8.23 -10.15 -7.53
CA VAL A 28 7.75 -10.50 -6.19
C VAL A 28 7.41 -11.99 -6.20
N THR A 29 8.21 -12.81 -5.53
CA THR A 29 8.12 -14.27 -5.57
C THR A 29 7.67 -14.87 -4.25
N LYS A 30 8.04 -14.26 -3.11
CA LYS A 30 7.74 -14.70 -1.75
C LYS A 30 6.25 -14.54 -1.44
N PRO A 31 5.55 -15.59 -0.95
CA PRO A 31 4.12 -15.54 -0.66
C PRO A 31 3.73 -14.42 0.29
N GLU A 32 4.49 -14.21 1.36
CA GLU A 32 4.24 -13.17 2.36
C GLU A 32 4.31 -11.76 1.77
N LEU A 33 5.29 -11.50 0.90
CA LEU A 33 5.42 -10.21 0.24
C LEU A 33 4.33 -10.00 -0.82
N LYS A 34 3.96 -11.06 -1.55
CA LYS A 34 2.83 -11.01 -2.48
C LYS A 34 1.55 -10.62 -1.76
N MET A 35 1.26 -11.24 -0.62
CA MET A 35 0.08 -10.92 0.19
C MET A 35 0.14 -9.46 0.63
N HIS A 36 1.26 -9.01 1.20
CA HIS A 36 1.43 -7.63 1.63
C HIS A 36 1.15 -6.62 0.51
N CYS A 37 1.77 -6.76 -0.66
CA CYS A 37 1.50 -5.87 -1.80
C CYS A 37 0.02 -5.86 -2.23
N ILE A 38 -0.66 -7.03 -2.18
CA ILE A 38 -2.08 -7.14 -2.50
C ILE A 38 -2.94 -6.45 -1.44
N GLU A 39 -2.58 -6.53 -0.16
CA GLU A 39 -3.25 -5.83 0.94
C GLU A 39 -3.17 -4.31 0.76
N VAL A 40 -1.96 -3.80 0.49
CA VAL A 40 -1.73 -2.37 0.26
C VAL A 40 -2.47 -1.91 -1.00
N GLU A 41 -2.46 -2.70 -2.08
CA GLU A 41 -3.22 -2.41 -3.31
C GLU A 41 -4.72 -2.20 -3.01
N VAL A 42 -5.36 -3.13 -2.29
CA VAL A 42 -6.81 -3.01 -2.07
C VAL A 42 -7.16 -1.85 -1.16
N ILE A 43 -6.31 -1.52 -0.18
CA ILE A 43 -6.49 -0.33 0.66
C ILE A 43 -6.37 0.93 -0.21
N MET A 44 -5.37 0.99 -1.09
CA MET A 44 -5.17 2.12 -1.99
C MET A 44 -6.33 2.31 -2.98
N ARG A 45 -6.94 1.22 -3.48
CA ARG A 45 -8.16 1.30 -4.30
C ARG A 45 -9.33 1.94 -3.55
N GLU A 46 -9.55 1.55 -2.29
CA GLU A 46 -10.64 2.09 -1.50
C GLU A 46 -10.40 3.56 -1.10
N LEU A 47 -9.15 3.93 -0.82
CA LEU A 47 -8.75 5.33 -0.63
C LEU A 47 -9.00 6.17 -1.90
N ALA A 48 -8.69 5.62 -3.08
CA ALA A 48 -8.97 6.30 -4.34
C ALA A 48 -10.46 6.56 -4.53
N LYS A 49 -11.33 5.58 -4.23
CA LYS A 49 -12.80 5.76 -4.27
C LYS A 49 -13.26 6.86 -3.33
N GLU A 50 -12.77 6.84 -2.09
CA GLU A 50 -13.09 7.83 -1.07
C GLU A 50 -12.72 9.25 -1.52
N LEU A 51 -11.58 9.41 -2.18
CA LEU A 51 -11.06 10.69 -2.64
C LEU A 51 -11.51 11.08 -4.07
N GLY A 52 -12.37 10.29 -4.72
CA GLY A 52 -12.81 10.50 -6.11
C GLY A 52 -11.66 10.44 -7.13
N LYS A 53 -10.64 9.63 -6.86
CA LYS A 53 -9.45 9.42 -7.71
C LYS A 53 -9.58 8.16 -8.57
N ASN A 54 -8.63 7.96 -9.47
CA ASN A 54 -8.57 6.75 -10.30
C ASN A 54 -8.06 5.57 -9.47
N GLU A 55 -8.88 4.51 -9.37
CA GLU A 55 -8.56 3.33 -8.57
C GLU A 55 -7.35 2.53 -9.10
N GLU A 56 -7.19 2.41 -10.41
CA GLU A 56 -6.08 1.66 -11.01
C GLU A 56 -4.75 2.37 -10.79
N GLU A 57 -4.72 3.70 -10.91
CA GLU A 57 -3.54 4.52 -10.63
C GLU A 57 -3.04 4.32 -9.19
N TRP A 58 -3.96 4.32 -8.22
CA TRP A 58 -3.64 4.10 -6.81
C TRP A 58 -3.27 2.65 -6.52
N ALA A 59 -3.93 1.70 -7.18
CA ALA A 59 -3.60 0.29 -7.09
C ALA A 59 -2.17 -0.01 -7.57
N ILE A 60 -1.70 0.63 -8.64
CA ILE A 60 -0.33 0.47 -9.14
C ILE A 60 0.68 0.78 -8.04
N ALA A 61 0.52 1.91 -7.33
CA ALA A 61 1.41 2.29 -6.25
C ALA A 61 1.42 1.25 -5.12
N GLY A 62 0.25 0.82 -4.66
CA GLY A 62 0.14 -0.19 -3.61
C GLY A 62 0.72 -1.54 -4.02
N ARG A 63 0.51 -1.98 -5.26
CA ARG A 63 1.03 -3.26 -5.77
C ARG A 63 2.55 -3.26 -5.95
N LEU A 64 3.13 -2.14 -6.37
CA LEU A 64 4.53 -2.08 -6.80
C LEU A 64 5.49 -1.49 -5.76
N HIS A 65 5.02 -0.89 -4.66
CA HIS A 65 5.91 -0.16 -3.72
C HIS A 65 7.14 -0.98 -3.30
N ASP A 66 6.95 -2.26 -3.04
CA ASP A 66 7.98 -3.22 -2.59
C ASP A 66 8.62 -4.07 -3.69
N LEU A 67 8.53 -3.67 -4.96
CA LEU A 67 9.06 -4.44 -6.10
C LEU A 67 10.58 -4.76 -5.98
N ASP A 68 11.33 -3.99 -5.20
CA ASP A 68 12.75 -4.20 -4.95
C ASP A 68 13.07 -4.99 -3.68
N TYR A 69 12.10 -5.23 -2.80
CA TYR A 69 12.30 -5.71 -1.44
C TYR A 69 13.08 -7.04 -1.36
N GLU A 70 12.75 -8.03 -2.20
CA GLU A 70 13.37 -9.37 -2.16
C GLU A 70 14.84 -9.36 -2.55
N GLY A 71 15.26 -8.42 -3.38
CA GLY A 71 16.63 -8.32 -3.89
C GLY A 71 17.58 -7.52 -2.99
N LEU A 72 17.08 -6.96 -1.89
CA LEU A 72 17.86 -6.12 -0.98
C LEU A 72 18.49 -6.92 0.16
N ASP A 73 19.76 -6.60 0.45
CA ASP A 73 20.42 -7.05 1.67
C ASP A 73 20.04 -6.13 2.84
N TRP A 74 19.07 -6.54 3.65
CA TRP A 74 18.58 -5.76 4.79
C TRP A 74 19.59 -5.54 5.93
N THR A 75 20.77 -6.18 5.86
CA THR A 75 21.89 -5.89 6.78
C THR A 75 22.74 -4.71 6.33
N ASN A 76 22.57 -4.26 5.08
CA ASN A 76 23.34 -3.18 4.47
C ASN A 76 22.57 -1.85 4.53
N GLU A 77 23.19 -0.81 5.11
CA GLU A 77 22.57 0.51 5.24
C GLU A 77 22.31 1.20 3.89
N GLN A 78 23.13 0.96 2.88
CA GLN A 78 22.86 1.48 1.53
C GLN A 78 21.63 0.80 0.92
N ALA A 79 21.50 -0.52 1.06
CA ALA A 79 20.35 -1.25 0.56
C ALA A 79 19.02 -0.75 1.18
N LYS A 80 19.01 -0.41 2.48
CA LYS A 80 17.85 0.21 3.13
C LYS A 80 17.46 1.56 2.51
N ARG A 81 18.45 2.36 2.08
CA ARG A 81 18.24 3.64 1.38
C ARG A 81 17.84 3.46 -0.08
N ASP A 82 18.07 2.28 -0.64
CA ASP A 82 17.75 1.96 -2.03
C ASP A 82 16.33 1.42 -2.18
N HIS A 83 15.73 0.91 -1.11
CA HIS A 83 14.34 0.50 -1.09
C HIS A 83 13.38 1.64 -1.48
N GLY A 84 12.50 1.36 -2.44
CA GLY A 84 11.64 2.32 -3.12
C GLY A 84 12.34 3.07 -4.26
N ARG A 85 13.63 3.39 -4.13
CA ARG A 85 14.40 4.04 -5.21
C ARG A 85 14.69 3.08 -6.37
N LEU A 86 15.03 1.82 -6.09
CA LEU A 86 15.27 0.83 -7.15
C LEU A 86 13.96 0.48 -7.86
N THR A 87 12.86 0.33 -7.13
CA THR A 87 11.52 0.24 -7.74
C THR A 87 11.28 1.42 -8.67
N ALA A 88 11.36 2.66 -8.18
CA ALA A 88 11.12 3.84 -9.01
C ALA A 88 12.05 3.91 -10.23
N HIS A 89 13.33 3.59 -10.08
CA HIS A 89 14.29 3.53 -11.18
C HIS A 89 13.87 2.49 -12.24
N ARG A 90 13.45 1.29 -11.83
CA ARG A 90 12.98 0.24 -12.75
C ARG A 90 11.71 0.66 -13.49
N LEU A 91 10.81 1.39 -12.84
CA LEU A 91 9.54 1.81 -13.42
C LEU A 91 9.68 2.96 -14.43
N LYS A 92 10.73 3.79 -14.32
CA LYS A 92 10.98 4.91 -15.27
C LYS A 92 10.98 4.49 -16.74
N LYS A 93 11.50 3.30 -17.07
CA LYS A 93 11.58 2.81 -18.46
C LYS A 93 10.22 2.46 -19.07
N PHE A 94 9.17 2.40 -18.27
CA PHE A 94 7.80 2.06 -18.70
C PHE A 94 6.86 3.26 -18.67
N ASN A 95 7.36 4.47 -18.42
CA ASN A 95 6.58 5.71 -18.40
C ASN A 95 5.46 5.72 -17.33
N PHE A 96 5.67 5.09 -16.18
CA PHE A 96 4.76 5.26 -15.04
C PHE A 96 4.72 6.73 -14.58
N PRO A 97 3.54 7.26 -14.18
CA PRO A 97 3.39 8.62 -13.69
C PRO A 97 4.38 8.98 -12.58
N GLN A 98 4.93 10.19 -12.64
CA GLN A 98 5.91 10.67 -11.66
C GLN A 98 5.35 10.68 -10.23
N GLU A 99 4.04 10.90 -10.06
CA GLU A 99 3.35 10.83 -8.76
C GLU A 99 3.47 9.44 -8.12
N ILE A 100 3.32 8.36 -8.90
CA ILE A 100 3.51 6.98 -8.42
C ILE A 100 4.97 6.76 -8.05
N LEU A 101 5.90 7.18 -8.90
CA LEU A 101 7.33 7.01 -8.64
C LEU A 101 7.75 7.74 -7.36
N HIS A 102 7.25 8.96 -7.15
CA HIS A 102 7.51 9.74 -5.95
C HIS A 102 6.96 9.07 -4.70
N ALA A 103 5.67 8.66 -4.71
CA ALA A 103 5.06 7.98 -3.57
C ALA A 103 5.82 6.71 -3.18
N ILE A 104 6.24 5.91 -4.17
CA ILE A 104 7.08 4.73 -3.97
C ILE A 104 8.45 5.08 -3.39
N GLN A 105 9.03 6.25 -3.67
CA GLN A 105 10.28 6.64 -3.01
C GLN A 105 10.06 7.17 -1.59
N ALA A 106 8.94 7.88 -1.39
CA ALA A 106 8.59 8.57 -0.15
C ALA A 106 7.98 7.64 0.91
N HIS A 107 7.46 6.46 0.55
CA HIS A 107 6.96 5.50 1.56
C HIS A 107 8.07 5.05 2.53
N ASN A 108 9.34 5.14 2.08
CA ASN A 108 10.54 4.84 2.84
C ASN A 108 11.35 6.12 3.19
N GLU A 109 10.67 7.25 3.42
CA GLU A 109 11.24 8.58 3.68
C GLU A 109 12.40 8.57 4.69
N GLU A 110 12.30 7.76 5.75
CA GLU A 110 13.27 7.67 6.83
C GLU A 110 14.66 7.20 6.36
N ASN A 111 14.70 6.42 5.27
CA ASN A 111 15.94 5.95 4.65
C ASN A 111 16.26 6.71 3.35
N THR A 112 15.25 6.98 2.52
CA THR A 112 15.45 7.65 1.22
C THR A 112 15.63 9.16 1.35
N LEU A 113 15.25 9.77 2.47
CA LEU A 113 15.21 11.22 2.68
C LEU A 113 14.33 11.97 1.66
N ILE A 114 13.51 11.25 0.90
CA ILE A 114 12.52 11.80 -0.02
C ILE A 114 11.23 11.93 0.79
N LYS A 115 10.78 13.17 0.98
CA LYS A 115 9.68 13.48 1.88
C LYS A 115 8.34 13.06 1.29
N ARG A 116 7.40 12.67 2.15
CA ARG A 116 5.97 12.63 1.81
C ARG A 116 5.45 14.06 1.80
N GLU A 117 4.90 14.49 0.66
CA GLU A 117 4.56 15.90 0.43
C GLU A 117 3.08 16.12 0.09
N ASN A 118 2.37 15.08 -0.34
CA ASN A 118 1.00 15.19 -0.81
C ASN A 118 0.10 14.04 -0.32
N THR A 119 -1.20 14.18 -0.57
CA THR A 119 -2.26 13.21 -0.23
C THR A 119 -1.91 11.78 -0.64
N PHE A 120 -1.35 11.59 -1.84
CA PHE A 120 -1.06 10.26 -2.38
C PHE A 120 0.10 9.60 -1.63
N ASP A 121 1.16 10.34 -1.33
CA ASP A 121 2.30 9.84 -0.56
C ASP A 121 1.88 9.41 0.86
N TYR A 122 1.10 10.26 1.55
CA TYR A 122 0.59 9.96 2.90
C TYR A 122 -0.33 8.74 2.88
N CYS A 123 -1.19 8.62 1.87
CA CYS A 123 -2.05 7.47 1.70
C CYS A 123 -1.28 6.17 1.50
N LEU A 124 -0.27 6.15 0.61
CA LEU A 124 0.53 4.94 0.37
C LEU A 124 1.26 4.49 1.64
N SER A 125 1.92 5.41 2.33
CA SER A 125 2.68 5.07 3.54
C SER A 125 1.79 4.63 4.70
N ALA A 126 0.60 5.23 4.83
CA ALA A 126 -0.39 4.80 5.81
C ALA A 126 -0.98 3.42 5.45
N ALA A 127 -1.27 3.17 4.17
CA ALA A 127 -1.80 1.90 3.67
C ALA A 127 -0.81 0.73 3.88
N ASP A 128 0.46 0.96 3.56
CA ASP A 128 1.57 0.05 3.85
C ASP A 128 1.57 -0.35 5.34
N ASN A 129 1.64 0.63 6.24
CA ASN A 129 1.77 0.34 7.67
C ASN A 129 0.50 -0.25 8.30
N ILE A 130 -0.69 0.20 7.89
CA ILE A 130 -1.94 -0.34 8.45
C ILE A 130 -2.18 -1.79 8.02
N SER A 131 -1.72 -2.19 6.83
CA SER A 131 -1.87 -3.55 6.33
C SER A 131 -1.20 -4.55 7.29
N GLY A 132 0.05 -4.30 7.67
CA GLY A 132 0.79 -5.13 8.61
C GLY A 132 0.15 -5.21 10.00
N LEU A 133 -0.44 -4.11 10.49
CA LEU A 133 -1.13 -4.12 11.79
C LEU A 133 -2.42 -4.94 11.74
N ILE A 134 -3.21 -4.79 10.67
CA ILE A 134 -4.44 -5.55 10.47
C ILE A 134 -4.11 -7.03 10.30
N TYR A 135 -3.13 -7.37 9.46
CA TYR A 135 -2.71 -8.75 9.23
C TYR A 135 -2.25 -9.43 10.53
N ALA A 136 -1.37 -8.77 11.30
CA ALA A 136 -0.95 -9.29 12.60
C ALA A 136 -2.14 -9.47 13.55
N TYR A 137 -3.09 -8.54 13.55
CA TYR A 137 -4.29 -8.64 14.39
C TYR A 137 -5.22 -9.74 13.95
N ALA A 138 -5.33 -9.99 12.65
CA ALA A 138 -6.06 -11.11 12.09
C ALA A 138 -5.42 -12.44 12.51
N LEU A 139 -4.09 -12.59 12.41
CA LEU A 139 -3.37 -13.78 12.90
C LEU A 139 -3.66 -14.06 14.37
N MET A 140 -3.60 -13.03 15.23
CA MET A 140 -3.88 -13.17 16.66
C MET A 140 -5.33 -13.60 16.96
N ARG A 141 -6.27 -13.25 16.08
CA ARG A 141 -7.71 -13.55 16.25
C ARG A 141 -8.17 -14.82 15.53
N GLY A 142 -7.36 -15.37 14.62
CA GLY A 142 -7.79 -16.42 13.70
C GLY A 142 -8.64 -15.89 12.53
N GLY A 143 -8.44 -14.64 12.12
CA GLY A 143 -9.00 -14.08 10.88
C GLY A 143 -9.50 -12.63 10.95
N LEU A 144 -10.01 -12.18 9.81
CA LEU A 144 -10.50 -10.81 9.57
C LEU A 144 -11.99 -10.63 9.88
N GLN A 145 -12.74 -11.72 10.00
CA GLN A 145 -14.16 -11.73 10.33
C GLN A 145 -14.42 -10.94 11.62
N ASP A 146 -15.46 -10.12 11.59
CA ASP A 146 -15.90 -9.27 12.71
C ASP A 146 -14.80 -8.37 13.32
N MET A 147 -13.73 -8.08 12.56
CA MET A 147 -12.72 -7.14 13.04
C MET A 147 -13.35 -5.76 13.19
N THR A 148 -13.37 -5.26 14.43
CA THR A 148 -13.95 -3.95 14.72
C THR A 148 -12.88 -2.89 14.83
N ILE A 149 -13.24 -1.66 14.46
CA ILE A 149 -12.39 -0.48 14.63
C ILE A 149 -11.93 -0.30 16.09
N LYS A 150 -12.79 -0.64 17.07
CA LYS A 150 -12.48 -0.55 18.50
C LYS A 150 -11.33 -1.49 18.87
N GLY A 151 -11.33 -2.71 18.32
CA GLY A 151 -10.24 -3.67 18.50
C GLY A 151 -8.93 -3.17 17.89
N LEU A 152 -8.98 -2.71 16.63
CA LEU A 152 -7.81 -2.22 15.92
C LEU A 152 -7.21 -0.96 16.59
N LYS A 153 -8.05 -0.02 17.07
CA LYS A 153 -7.61 1.14 17.86
C LYS A 153 -6.87 0.76 19.14
N LYS A 154 -7.22 -0.37 19.78
CA LYS A 154 -6.44 -0.87 20.92
C LYS A 154 -5.05 -1.34 20.48
N LYS A 155 -4.95 -2.01 19.33
CA LYS A 155 -3.67 -2.48 18.76
C LYS A 155 -2.79 -1.35 18.27
N MET A 156 -3.37 -0.26 17.77
CA MET A 156 -2.65 0.99 17.49
C MET A 156 -1.94 1.56 18.74
N LYS A 157 -2.59 1.48 19.91
CA LYS A 157 -2.02 1.99 21.18
C LYS A 157 -0.96 1.06 21.79
N ASP A 158 -1.05 -0.23 21.50
CA ASP A 158 -0.08 -1.23 21.93
C ASP A 158 1.14 -1.21 20.99
N ARG A 159 2.22 -0.57 21.45
CA ARG A 159 3.47 -0.46 20.69
C ARG A 159 4.28 -1.77 20.65
N THR A 160 3.97 -2.73 21.51
CA THR A 160 4.67 -4.03 21.55
C THR A 160 4.08 -5.01 20.54
N PHE A 161 2.78 -4.91 20.29
CA PHE A 161 2.10 -5.68 19.26
C PHE A 161 2.56 -5.26 17.86
N ALA A 162 3.00 -6.17 16.98
CA ALA A 162 3.48 -5.81 15.64
C ALA A 162 4.49 -4.63 15.66
N ALA A 163 5.56 -4.77 16.46
CA ALA A 163 6.48 -3.68 16.80
C ALA A 163 7.17 -3.00 15.59
N ASN A 164 7.26 -3.70 14.45
CA ASN A 164 7.82 -3.14 13.21
C ASN A 164 6.89 -2.16 12.50
N VAL A 165 5.59 -2.15 12.81
CA VAL A 165 4.64 -1.22 12.17
C VAL A 165 4.81 0.19 12.75
N ARG A 166 4.90 1.18 11.87
CA ARG A 166 5.04 2.59 12.23
C ARG A 166 3.68 3.26 12.36
N ARG A 167 3.20 3.40 13.59
CA ARG A 167 1.87 3.98 13.87
C ARG A 167 1.77 5.46 13.52
N ASP A 168 2.87 6.19 13.62
CA ASP A 168 2.98 7.57 13.20
C ASP A 168 2.65 7.72 11.70
N LEU A 169 3.09 6.78 10.87
CA LEU A 169 2.79 6.78 9.44
C LEU A 169 1.33 6.43 9.14
N ILE A 170 0.70 5.60 9.98
CA ILE A 170 -0.75 5.35 9.92
C ILE A 170 -1.52 6.63 10.28
N THR A 171 -1.09 7.38 11.29
CA THR A 171 -1.76 8.63 11.72
C THR A 171 -1.56 9.77 10.73
N ASP A 172 -0.47 9.76 9.96
CA ASP A 172 -0.20 10.74 8.91
C ASP A 172 -1.27 10.78 7.80
N ILE A 173 -2.18 9.80 7.76
CA ILE A 173 -3.38 9.84 6.91
C ILE A 173 -4.23 11.12 7.15
N GLU A 174 -4.18 11.72 8.34
CA GLU A 174 -4.89 12.97 8.62
C GLU A 174 -4.33 14.15 7.82
N LYS A 175 -3.06 14.09 7.36
CA LYS A 175 -2.47 15.07 6.44
C LYS A 175 -3.03 14.94 5.02
N ALA A 176 -3.74 13.85 4.72
CA ALA A 176 -4.47 13.64 3.48
C ALA A 176 -5.96 14.02 3.59
N ASP A 177 -6.35 14.76 4.64
CA ASP A 177 -7.74 15.16 4.94
C ASP A 177 -8.70 13.99 5.17
N ILE A 178 -8.18 12.84 5.61
CA ILE A 178 -8.98 11.66 5.97
C ILE A 178 -8.89 11.44 7.47
N GLU A 179 -10.04 11.43 8.15
CA GLU A 179 -10.10 11.11 9.58
C GLU A 179 -9.53 9.70 9.85
N LEU A 180 -8.65 9.57 10.86
CA LEU A 180 -8.04 8.29 11.20
C LEU A 180 -9.09 7.18 11.41
N SER A 181 -10.21 7.45 12.08
CA SER A 181 -11.23 6.40 12.28
C SER A 181 -11.80 5.91 10.96
N LYS A 182 -12.09 6.83 10.04
CA LYS A 182 -12.61 6.50 8.71
C LYS A 182 -11.60 5.66 7.94
N PHE A 183 -10.32 6.01 7.98
CA PHE A 183 -9.25 5.23 7.36
C PHE A 183 -9.15 3.82 7.93
N LEU A 184 -9.17 3.66 9.25
CA LEU A 184 -9.10 2.34 9.89
C LEU A 184 -10.28 1.45 9.49
N GLU A 185 -11.49 2.00 9.42
CA GLU A 185 -12.66 1.26 8.96
C GLU A 185 -12.56 0.86 7.48
N LEU A 186 -12.11 1.78 6.64
CA LEU A 186 -11.89 1.55 5.22
C LEU A 186 -10.85 0.44 4.99
N ALA A 187 -9.72 0.48 5.70
CA ALA A 187 -8.65 -0.51 5.57
C ALA A 187 -9.11 -1.92 6.02
N ILE A 188 -9.86 -2.03 7.12
CA ILE A 188 -10.46 -3.30 7.56
C ILE A 188 -11.37 -3.86 6.45
N LYS A 189 -12.30 -3.04 5.95
CA LYS A 189 -13.25 -3.44 4.91
C LYS A 189 -12.55 -3.83 3.61
N ALA A 190 -11.47 -3.13 3.24
CA ALA A 190 -10.67 -3.45 2.07
C ALA A 190 -10.05 -4.84 2.18
N MET A 191 -9.37 -5.13 3.29
CA MET A 191 -8.70 -6.42 3.51
C MET A 191 -9.71 -7.57 3.68
N GLN A 192 -10.87 -7.33 4.29
CA GLN A 192 -11.94 -8.33 4.39
C GLN A 192 -12.40 -8.85 3.01
N LYS A 193 -12.41 -8.00 1.97
CA LYS A 193 -12.78 -8.39 0.60
C LYS A 193 -11.80 -9.39 -0.04
N ILE A 194 -10.59 -9.50 0.52
CA ILE A 194 -9.54 -10.40 0.02
C ILE A 194 -9.10 -11.44 1.06
N SER A 195 -9.87 -11.62 2.13
CA SER A 195 -9.54 -12.49 3.27
C SER A 195 -8.97 -13.85 2.84
N GLU A 196 -9.65 -14.55 1.92
CA GLU A 196 -9.23 -15.84 1.39
C GLU A 196 -7.88 -15.78 0.65
N LYS A 197 -7.66 -14.71 -0.14
CA LYS A 197 -6.42 -14.53 -0.91
C LYS A 197 -5.19 -14.30 -0.04
N ILE A 198 -5.39 -13.81 1.18
CA ILE A 198 -4.32 -13.53 2.14
C ILE A 198 -4.31 -14.54 3.30
N GLY A 199 -4.89 -15.73 3.08
CA GLY A 199 -4.75 -16.89 3.97
C GLY A 199 -5.74 -16.98 5.12
N PHE A 200 -6.84 -16.21 5.08
CA PHE A 200 -7.91 -16.28 6.07
C PHE A 200 -9.21 -16.80 5.43
N GLU A 201 -9.44 -18.11 5.54
CA GLU A 201 -10.68 -18.75 5.11
C GLU A 201 -11.85 -18.43 6.05
N PRO A 202 -13.09 -18.35 5.55
CA PRO A 202 -14.28 -18.30 6.40
C PRO A 202 -14.33 -19.54 7.30
N ILE A 203 -14.50 -19.34 8.60
CA ILE A 203 -14.79 -20.44 9.53
C ILE A 203 -16.23 -20.88 9.24
N ASN A 204 -16.38 -22.04 8.57
CA ASN A 204 -17.67 -22.71 8.37
C ASN A 204 -18.23 -23.28 9.68
#